data_AF-A0A917RFY2-F1
#
_entry.id   AF-A0A917RFY2-F1
#
_cell.length_a   1.000
_cell.length_b   1.000
_cell.length_c   1.000
_cell.angle_alpha   90.00
_cell.angle_beta   90.00
_cell.angle_gamma   90.00
#
_symmetry.space_group_name_H-M   'P 1'
#
loop_
_entity.id
_entity.type
_entity.pdbx_description
1 polymer ?
#
loop_
_entity_poly.entity_id
_entity_poly.type
_entity_poly.pdbx_seq_one_letter_code
_entity_poly.pdbx_strand_id
1 'polypeptide(L)'
;MAEAERSGDPVVLASSVRVHAHVLAREKHTAQAVTLVRHTADQLTGTYDQRCPKYLAAVGLLLLRGVTATSSGGDRAATQEFLTEAKDVARYVTLDRPDSWANFSPTNVALHEVSASVAFGDAGVALAAARPLMRRHIPVPERRAALWVEAARAYSQQGRLADGYQALRIAESCAAQDVRRPAVRDLVADMAARDRHRALPELHHFSRQLGVSA
;
A
#
# COMPACT_ATOMS: atom_id res chain seq x y z
N MET A 1 19.63 11.59 4.63
CA MET A 1 20.41 10.34 4.48
C MET A 1 21.79 10.44 5.08
N ALA A 2 22.63 11.41 4.69
CA ALA A 2 23.98 11.55 5.26
C ALA A 2 24.02 11.60 6.81
N GLU A 3 23.11 12.33 7.46
CA GLU A 3 23.02 12.34 8.93
C GLU A 3 22.52 11.00 9.53
N ALA A 4 21.66 10.27 8.79
CA ALA A 4 21.16 8.97 9.23
C ALA A 4 22.26 7.90 9.15
N GLU A 5 23.05 7.90 8.08
CA GLU A 5 24.23 7.04 7.94
C GLU A 5 25.27 7.35 9.01
N ARG A 6 25.54 8.63 9.28
CA ARG A 6 26.45 9.06 10.35
C ARG A 6 25.96 8.70 11.75
N SER A 7 24.65 8.60 11.97
CA SER A 7 24.10 8.23 13.28
C SER A 7 24.43 6.79 13.68
N GLY A 8 24.67 5.91 12.70
CA GLY A 8 24.86 4.49 12.94
C GLY A 8 23.64 3.76 13.50
N ASP A 9 22.51 4.44 13.75
CA ASP A 9 21.28 3.83 14.27
C ASP A 9 20.50 3.15 13.12
N PRO A 10 20.37 1.81 13.15
CA PRO A 10 19.61 1.04 12.18
C PRO A 10 18.18 1.54 11.95
N VAL A 11 17.52 2.01 13.00
CA VAL A 11 16.13 2.46 12.97
C VAL A 11 16.01 3.78 12.22
N VAL A 12 16.95 4.69 12.46
CA VAL A 12 17.01 6.00 11.79
C VAL A 12 17.35 5.81 10.31
N LEU A 13 18.30 4.92 10.01
CA LEU A 13 18.67 4.57 8.63
C LEU A 13 17.46 4.00 7.86
N ALA A 14 16.82 2.94 8.37
CA ALA A 14 15.65 2.34 7.75
C ALA A 14 14.51 3.35 7.55
N SER A 15 14.27 4.20 8.55
CA SER A 15 13.24 5.24 8.46
C SER A 15 13.54 6.29 7.40
N SER A 16 14.79 6.74 7.29
CA SER A 16 15.22 7.70 6.27
C SER A 16 15.09 7.09 4.86
N VAL A 17 15.55 5.85 4.68
CA VAL A 17 15.48 5.16 3.39
C VAL A 17 14.04 4.91 2.98
N ARG A 18 13.17 4.50 3.92
CA ARG A 18 11.74 4.31 3.67
C ARG A 18 11.07 5.56 3.09
N VAL A 19 11.41 6.75 3.62
CA VAL A 19 10.87 8.02 3.11
C VAL A 19 11.43 8.33 1.72
N HIS A 20 12.73 8.15 1.53
CA HIS A 20 13.36 8.40 0.23
C HIS A 20 12.85 7.46 -0.87
N ALA A 21 12.79 6.16 -0.60
CA ALA A 21 12.25 5.16 -1.51
C ALA A 21 10.78 5.44 -1.88
N HIS A 22 9.98 5.97 -0.95
CA HIS A 22 8.61 6.39 -1.25
C HIS A 22 8.56 7.53 -2.27
N VAL A 23 9.44 8.53 -2.15
CA VAL A 23 9.52 9.64 -3.10
C VAL A 23 9.98 9.13 -4.46
N LEU A 24 11.06 8.34 -4.52
CA LEU A 24 11.56 7.76 -5.77
C LEU A 24 10.49 6.93 -6.50
N ALA A 25 9.76 6.08 -5.79
CA ALA A 25 8.68 5.30 -6.39
C ALA A 25 7.55 6.19 -6.95
N ARG A 26 7.22 7.30 -6.27
CA ARG A 26 6.21 8.26 -6.77
C ARG A 26 6.67 8.98 -8.03
N GLU A 27 7.95 9.31 -8.13
CA GLU A 27 8.57 9.91 -9.31
C GLU A 27 8.94 8.87 -10.39
N LYS A 28 8.41 7.64 -10.29
CA LYS A 28 8.63 6.52 -11.24
C LYS A 28 10.08 6.05 -11.33
N HIS A 29 10.94 6.41 -10.38
CA HIS A 29 12.31 5.89 -10.25
C HIS A 29 12.32 4.58 -9.43
N THR A 30 11.52 3.60 -9.86
CA THR A 30 11.29 2.35 -9.10
C THR A 30 12.58 1.53 -8.93
N ALA A 31 13.41 1.41 -9.96
CA ALA A 31 14.68 0.68 -9.88
C ALA A 31 15.62 1.26 -8.80
N GLN A 32 15.75 2.59 -8.74
CA GLN A 32 16.57 3.26 -7.70
C GLN A 32 16.00 3.03 -6.30
N ALA A 33 14.67 3.09 -6.16
CA ALA A 33 14.01 2.80 -4.90
C ALA A 33 14.27 1.35 -4.44
N VAL A 34 14.19 0.38 -5.35
CA VAL A 34 14.47 -1.04 -5.08
C VAL A 34 15.91 -1.23 -4.63
N THR A 35 16.89 -0.69 -5.36
CA THR A 35 18.31 -0.78 -4.99
C THR A 35 18.55 -0.23 -3.59
N LEU A 36 18.01 0.96 -3.29
CA LEU A 36 18.19 1.60 -1.99
C LEU A 36 17.55 0.77 -0.86
N VAL A 37 16.32 0.28 -1.06
CA VAL A 37 15.62 -0.55 -0.07
C VAL A 37 16.35 -1.86 0.17
N ARG A 38 16.76 -2.56 -0.90
CA ARG A 38 17.44 -3.85 -0.78
C ARG A 38 18.78 -3.70 -0.07
N HIS A 39 19.59 -2.73 -0.49
CA HIS A 39 20.88 -2.46 0.14
C HIS A 39 20.75 -2.20 1.65
N THR A 40 19.76 -1.42 2.07
CA THR A 40 19.52 -1.17 3.50
C THR A 40 18.90 -2.38 4.19
N ALA A 41 18.00 -3.12 3.54
CA ALA A 41 17.45 -4.35 4.11
C ALA A 41 18.56 -5.35 4.42
N ASP A 42 19.47 -5.63 3.48
CA ASP A 42 20.56 -6.59 3.66
C ASP A 42 21.47 -6.29 4.87
N GLN A 43 21.59 -5.02 5.27
CA GLN A 43 22.34 -4.60 6.46
C GLN A 43 21.58 -4.82 7.79
N LEU A 44 20.26 -4.97 7.70
CA LEU A 44 19.32 -4.99 8.82
C LEU A 44 18.61 -6.33 9.01
N THR A 45 18.91 -7.30 8.16
CA THR A 45 18.26 -8.61 8.15
C THR A 45 19.01 -9.61 9.02
N GLY A 46 18.26 -10.54 9.63
CA GLY A 46 18.79 -11.56 10.53
C GLY A 46 18.47 -11.33 12.02
N THR A 47 18.42 -12.44 12.77
CA THR A 47 18.16 -12.51 14.22
C THR A 47 16.97 -11.70 14.73
N TYR A 48 15.85 -11.68 13.99
CA TYR A 48 14.65 -10.90 14.34
C TYR A 48 14.08 -11.23 15.72
N ASP A 49 14.23 -12.47 16.18
CA ASP A 49 13.86 -12.96 17.50
C ASP A 49 14.58 -12.23 18.65
N GLN A 50 15.73 -11.61 18.36
CA GLN A 50 16.57 -10.90 19.33
C GLN A 50 16.44 -9.38 19.21
N ARG A 51 15.58 -8.87 18.31
CA ARG A 51 15.45 -7.43 18.04
C ARG A 51 14.29 -6.82 18.82
N CYS A 52 14.46 -5.56 19.20
CA CYS A 52 13.39 -4.82 19.86
C CYS A 52 12.24 -4.49 18.89
N PRO A 53 11.01 -4.26 19.38
CA PRO A 53 9.86 -3.96 18.52
C PRO A 53 10.04 -2.76 17.58
N LYS A 54 10.77 -1.73 18.02
CA LYS A 54 11.05 -0.53 17.21
C LYS A 54 11.90 -0.85 15.98
N TYR A 55 12.88 -1.76 16.13
CA TYR A 55 13.72 -2.23 15.05
C TYR A 55 12.90 -3.03 14.03
N LEU A 56 12.14 -4.02 14.50
CA LEU A 56 11.28 -4.84 13.64
C LEU A 56 10.28 -3.98 12.87
N ALA A 57 9.72 -2.94 13.51
CA ALA A 57 8.82 -2.01 12.85
C ALA A 57 9.51 -1.23 11.72
N ALA A 58 10.73 -0.73 11.96
CA ALA A 58 11.47 0.02 10.96
C ALA A 58 11.87 -0.84 9.76
N VAL A 59 12.38 -2.05 10.01
CA VAL A 59 12.73 -3.02 8.95
C VAL A 59 11.49 -3.46 8.19
N GLY A 60 10.42 -3.84 8.87
CA GLY A 60 9.18 -4.26 8.22
C GLY A 60 8.59 -3.16 7.32
N LEU A 61 8.52 -1.91 7.81
CA LEU A 61 8.03 -0.80 6.98
C LEU A 61 8.95 -0.45 5.81
N LEU A 62 10.26 -0.68 5.94
CA LEU A 62 11.22 -0.55 4.84
C LEU A 62 10.98 -1.62 3.77
N LEU A 63 10.83 -2.88 4.16
CA LEU A 63 10.53 -4.00 3.25
C LEU A 63 9.23 -3.77 2.46
N LEU A 64 8.19 -3.21 3.10
CA LEU A 64 6.94 -2.85 2.43
C LEU A 64 7.11 -1.75 1.36
N ARG A 65 8.13 -0.89 1.47
CA ARG A 65 8.50 0.01 0.36
C ARG A 65 9.16 -0.75 -0.79
N GLY A 66 9.93 -1.78 -0.50
CA GLY A 66 10.44 -2.72 -1.50
C GLY A 66 9.29 -3.40 -2.27
N VAL A 67 8.28 -3.89 -1.55
CA VAL A 67 7.04 -4.44 -2.16
C VAL A 67 6.39 -3.43 -3.09
N THR A 68 6.20 -2.18 -2.62
CA THR A 68 5.57 -1.12 -3.43
C THR A 68 6.38 -0.81 -4.69
N ALA A 69 7.70 -0.66 -4.57
CA ALA A 69 8.57 -0.27 -5.67
C ALA A 69 8.70 -1.39 -6.73
N THR A 70 8.92 -2.64 -6.29
CA THR A 70 9.03 -3.81 -7.18
C THR A 70 7.73 -4.09 -7.92
N SER A 71 6.59 -4.07 -7.22
CA SER A 71 5.29 -4.33 -7.84
C SER A 71 4.89 -3.24 -8.84
N SER A 72 5.18 -1.97 -8.52
CA SER A 72 5.00 -0.86 -9.47
C SER A 72 5.91 -0.96 -10.70
N GLY A 73 7.06 -1.62 -10.55
CA GLY A 73 8.00 -1.91 -11.65
C GLY A 73 7.69 -3.20 -12.41
N GLY A 74 6.68 -3.98 -12.01
CA GLY A 74 6.32 -5.24 -12.66
C GLY A 74 7.18 -6.45 -12.28
N ASP A 75 8.08 -6.33 -11.30
CA ASP A 75 8.97 -7.42 -10.88
C ASP A 75 8.30 -8.32 -9.83
N ARG A 76 7.61 -9.36 -10.33
CA ARG A 76 6.89 -10.34 -9.50
C ARG A 76 7.80 -11.13 -8.56
N ALA A 77 8.99 -11.49 -9.01
CA ALA A 77 9.92 -12.29 -8.22
C ALA A 77 10.44 -11.49 -7.03
N ALA A 78 10.96 -10.28 -7.28
CA ALA A 78 11.46 -9.41 -6.22
C ALA A 78 10.34 -8.96 -5.27
N THR A 79 9.12 -8.73 -5.77
CA THR A 79 7.95 -8.48 -4.90
C THR A 79 7.69 -9.64 -3.95
N GLN A 80 7.74 -10.88 -4.44
CA GLN A 80 7.51 -12.06 -3.61
C GLN A 80 8.61 -12.23 -2.55
N GLU A 81 9.86 -11.92 -2.86
CA GLU A 81 10.97 -11.93 -1.89
C GLU A 81 10.73 -10.92 -0.76
N PHE A 82 10.45 -9.66 -1.09
CA PHE A 82 10.16 -8.62 -0.09
C PHE A 82 8.93 -8.97 0.75
N LEU A 83 7.89 -9.55 0.15
CA LEU A 83 6.70 -10.00 0.89
C LEU A 83 7.03 -11.15 1.83
N THR A 84 7.82 -12.13 1.40
CA THR A 84 8.23 -13.28 2.22
C THR A 84 9.01 -12.81 3.44
N GLU A 85 9.99 -11.94 3.23
CA GLU A 85 10.80 -11.38 4.31
C GLU A 85 9.98 -10.50 5.27
N ALA A 86 9.06 -9.68 4.73
CA ALA A 86 8.14 -8.93 5.57
C ALA A 86 7.23 -9.86 6.40
N LYS A 87 6.75 -10.98 5.83
CA LYS A 87 5.99 -12.00 6.57
C LYS A 87 6.83 -12.60 7.70
N ASP A 88 8.12 -12.84 7.47
CA ASP A 88 9.04 -13.37 8.50
C ASP A 88 9.24 -12.38 9.65
N VAL A 89 9.52 -11.10 9.36
CA VAL A 89 9.59 -10.05 10.39
C VAL A 89 8.25 -9.95 11.15
N ALA A 90 7.13 -10.09 10.45
CA ALA A 90 5.80 -9.95 11.03
C ALA A 90 5.45 -11.06 12.05
N ARG A 91 6.17 -12.19 12.04
CA ARG A 91 6.04 -13.25 13.05
C ARG A 91 6.52 -12.82 14.44
N TYR A 92 7.41 -11.82 14.51
CA TYR A 92 8.05 -11.38 15.74
C TYR A 92 7.45 -10.09 16.33
N VAL A 93 6.47 -9.49 15.65
CA VAL A 93 5.76 -8.32 16.17
C VAL A 93 4.45 -8.74 16.85
N THR A 94 4.13 -8.11 17.98
CA THR A 94 2.85 -8.36 18.66
C THR A 94 1.70 -7.83 17.80
N LEU A 95 0.62 -8.61 17.72
CA LEU A 95 -0.58 -8.30 16.92
C LEU A 95 -1.17 -6.92 17.25
N ASP A 96 -1.66 -6.26 16.19
CA ASP A 96 -2.40 -4.98 16.10
C ASP A 96 -2.92 -4.41 17.45
N ARG A 97 -2.05 -3.78 18.25
CA ARG A 97 -2.49 -2.96 19.38
C ARG A 97 -2.88 -1.57 18.87
N PRO A 98 -3.97 -0.96 19.36
CA PRO A 98 -4.37 0.40 18.95
C PRO A 98 -3.24 1.42 19.10
N ASP A 99 -2.43 1.30 20.15
CA ASP A 99 -1.33 2.21 20.46
C ASP A 99 -0.07 1.98 19.60
N SER A 100 -0.06 0.91 18.79
CA SER A 100 1.05 0.56 17.89
C SER A 100 0.82 0.99 16.44
N TRP A 101 -0.05 1.97 16.18
CA TRP A 101 -0.50 2.33 14.83
C TRP A 101 0.59 2.93 13.92
N ALA A 102 1.66 3.48 14.50
CA ALA A 102 2.89 3.85 13.78
C ALA A 102 3.76 2.63 13.40
N ASN A 103 3.37 1.43 13.82
CA ASN A 103 4.18 0.22 13.69
C ASN A 103 3.69 -0.68 12.55
N PHE A 104 4.67 -1.43 12.04
CA PHE A 104 4.51 -2.57 11.16
C PHE A 104 3.67 -3.67 11.82
N SER A 105 2.80 -4.32 11.04
CA SER A 105 2.01 -5.47 11.51
C SER A 105 1.67 -6.45 10.38
N PRO A 106 1.21 -7.68 10.70
CA PRO A 106 0.72 -8.62 9.69
C PRO A 106 -0.39 -8.05 8.80
N THR A 107 -1.24 -7.18 9.37
CA THR A 107 -2.27 -6.47 8.59
C THR A 107 -1.63 -5.54 7.56
N ASN A 108 -0.53 -4.85 7.87
CA ASN A 108 0.19 -4.06 6.86
C ASN A 108 0.74 -4.91 5.71
N VAL A 109 1.29 -6.09 6.02
CA VAL A 109 1.81 -7.02 5.01
C VAL A 109 0.68 -7.47 4.08
N ALA A 110 -0.45 -7.90 4.65
CA ALA A 110 -1.60 -8.33 3.86
C ALA A 110 -2.17 -7.20 2.96
N LEU A 111 -2.18 -5.95 3.44
CA LEU A 111 -2.58 -4.80 2.62
C LEU A 111 -1.63 -4.58 1.43
N HIS A 112 -0.31 -4.71 1.63
CA HIS A 112 0.65 -4.56 0.53
C HIS A 112 0.61 -5.74 -0.45
N GLU A 113 0.25 -6.94 0.00
CA GLU A 113 -0.01 -8.09 -0.87
C GLU A 113 -1.22 -7.85 -1.78
N VAL A 114 -2.29 -7.23 -1.26
CA VAL A 114 -3.42 -6.77 -2.08
C VAL A 114 -2.96 -5.71 -3.09
N SER A 115 -2.29 -4.64 -2.64
CA SER A 115 -1.79 -3.59 -3.54
C SER A 115 -0.87 -4.13 -4.63
N ALA A 116 0.03 -5.07 -4.30
CA ALA A 116 0.91 -5.71 -5.28
C ALA A 116 0.13 -6.50 -6.33
N SER A 117 -0.86 -7.29 -5.90
CA SER A 117 -1.75 -8.04 -6.81
C SER A 117 -2.50 -7.10 -7.76
N VAL A 118 -2.98 -5.95 -7.25
CA VAL A 118 -3.62 -4.92 -8.08
C VAL A 118 -2.63 -4.30 -9.08
N ALA A 119 -1.42 -3.98 -8.64
CA ALA A 119 -0.38 -3.42 -9.50
C ALA A 119 0.00 -4.37 -10.65
N PHE A 120 -0.03 -5.68 -10.41
CA PHE A 120 0.18 -6.70 -11.42
C PHE A 120 -1.03 -6.98 -12.33
N GLY A 121 -2.18 -6.35 -12.06
CA GLY A 121 -3.41 -6.58 -12.81
C GLY A 121 -4.17 -7.85 -12.42
N ASP A 122 -3.76 -8.54 -11.35
CA ASP A 122 -4.38 -9.77 -10.87
C ASP A 122 -5.62 -9.47 -10.00
N ALA A 123 -6.60 -8.76 -10.59
CA ALA A 123 -7.75 -8.22 -9.86
C ALA A 123 -8.53 -9.28 -9.06
N GLY A 124 -8.67 -10.49 -9.60
CA GLY A 124 -9.34 -11.60 -8.90
C GLY A 124 -8.58 -12.04 -7.64
N VAL A 125 -7.25 -12.13 -7.72
CA VAL A 125 -6.38 -12.48 -6.59
C VAL A 125 -6.43 -11.37 -5.54
N ALA A 126 -6.34 -10.12 -5.98
CA ALA A 126 -6.43 -8.95 -5.09
C ALA A 126 -7.75 -8.95 -4.29
N LEU A 127 -8.88 -9.17 -4.95
CA LEU A 127 -10.19 -9.19 -4.28
C LEU A 127 -10.36 -10.40 -3.35
N ALA A 128 -9.81 -11.56 -3.71
CA ALA A 128 -9.81 -12.74 -2.84
C ALA A 128 -9.01 -12.48 -1.55
N ALA A 129 -7.83 -11.86 -1.66
CA ALA A 129 -6.99 -11.47 -0.53
C ALA A 129 -7.60 -10.32 0.30
N ALA A 130 -8.29 -9.38 -0.34
CA ALA A 130 -8.94 -8.24 0.33
C ALA A 130 -10.18 -8.66 1.15
N ARG A 131 -10.94 -9.66 0.69
CA ARG A 131 -12.20 -10.11 1.32
C ARG A 131 -12.12 -10.41 2.82
N PRO A 132 -11.13 -11.17 3.35
CA PRO A 132 -11.00 -11.34 4.79
C PRO A 132 -10.68 -10.03 5.53
N LEU A 133 -9.88 -9.13 4.93
CA LEU A 133 -9.52 -7.84 5.53
C LEU A 133 -10.71 -6.89 5.60
N MET A 134 -11.61 -6.90 4.60
CA MET A 134 -12.82 -6.08 4.58
C MET A 134 -13.78 -6.39 5.74
N ARG A 135 -13.71 -7.61 6.29
CA ARG A 135 -14.53 -8.07 7.43
C ARG A 135 -13.83 -7.88 8.78
N ARG A 136 -12.53 -7.57 8.77
CA ARG A 136 -11.73 -7.37 9.98
C ARG A 136 -11.87 -5.93 10.48
N HIS A 137 -11.87 -5.76 11.79
CA HIS A 137 -11.72 -4.43 12.38
C HIS A 137 -10.29 -3.92 12.16
N ILE A 138 -10.13 -2.93 11.28
CA ILE A 138 -8.88 -2.20 11.06
C ILE A 138 -9.05 -0.84 11.76
N PRO A 139 -8.41 -0.62 12.92
CA PRO A 139 -8.67 0.56 13.75
C PRO A 139 -8.15 1.87 13.15
N VAL A 140 -7.21 1.80 12.21
CA VAL A 140 -6.63 2.97 11.53
C VAL A 140 -7.48 3.30 10.30
N PRO A 141 -8.21 4.44 10.28
CA PRO A 141 -9.13 4.76 9.19
C PRO A 141 -8.45 4.87 7.83
N GLU A 142 -7.23 5.40 7.76
CA GLU A 142 -6.46 5.56 6.53
C GLU A 142 -6.05 4.20 5.93
N ARG A 143 -5.72 3.21 6.78
CA ARG A 143 -5.42 1.85 6.33
C ARG A 143 -6.66 1.16 5.79
N ARG A 144 -7.81 1.37 6.45
CA ARG A 144 -9.10 0.87 5.97
C ARG A 144 -9.48 1.54 4.65
N ALA A 145 -9.30 2.85 4.51
CA ALA A 145 -9.52 3.56 3.25
C ALA A 145 -8.62 3.01 2.13
N ALA A 146 -7.33 2.81 2.40
CA ALA A 146 -6.39 2.23 1.43
C ALA A 146 -6.84 0.85 0.93
N LEU A 147 -7.29 -0.05 1.81
CA LEU A 147 -7.85 -1.35 1.42
C LEU A 147 -9.01 -1.19 0.43
N TRP A 148 -9.96 -0.30 0.73
CA TRP A 148 -11.13 -0.08 -0.11
C TRP A 148 -10.79 0.63 -1.42
N VAL A 149 -9.77 1.48 -1.45
CA VAL A 149 -9.23 2.06 -2.69
C VAL A 149 -8.60 0.98 -3.59
N GLU A 150 -7.83 0.05 -3.03
CA GLU A 150 -7.27 -1.06 -3.81
C GLU A 150 -8.37 -2.00 -4.32
N ALA A 151 -9.38 -2.28 -3.49
CA ALA A 151 -10.56 -3.03 -3.93
C ALA A 151 -11.30 -2.31 -5.06
N ALA A 152 -11.46 -0.99 -4.98
CA ALA A 152 -12.06 -0.20 -6.04
C ALA A 152 -11.27 -0.32 -7.35
N ARG A 153 -9.93 -0.25 -7.27
CA ARG A 153 -9.04 -0.42 -8.42
C ARG A 153 -9.17 -1.82 -9.02
N ALA A 154 -9.24 -2.87 -8.19
CA ALA A 154 -9.46 -4.24 -8.64
C ALA A 154 -10.83 -4.45 -9.30
N TYR A 155 -11.92 -3.95 -8.71
CA TYR A 155 -13.25 -4.01 -9.33
C TYR A 155 -13.28 -3.26 -10.67
N SER A 156 -12.66 -2.09 -10.70
CA SER A 156 -12.49 -1.25 -11.88
C SER A 156 -11.74 -1.98 -13.01
N GLN A 157 -10.66 -2.71 -12.71
CA GLN A 157 -9.91 -3.57 -13.64
C GLN A 157 -10.77 -4.69 -14.23
N GLN A 158 -11.76 -5.20 -13.49
CA GLN A 158 -12.73 -6.20 -13.98
C GLN A 158 -13.93 -5.58 -14.73
N GLY A 159 -13.95 -4.26 -14.95
CA GLY A 159 -15.09 -3.55 -15.54
C GLY A 159 -16.31 -3.43 -14.60
N ARG A 160 -16.17 -3.81 -13.33
CA ARG A 160 -17.24 -3.78 -12.32
C ARG A 160 -17.34 -2.40 -11.69
N LEU A 161 -17.73 -1.42 -12.49
CA LEU A 161 -17.70 0.00 -12.12
C LEU A 161 -18.60 0.31 -10.91
N ALA A 162 -19.76 -0.33 -10.80
CA ALA A 162 -20.68 -0.15 -9.67
C ALA A 162 -20.05 -0.60 -8.34
N ASP A 163 -19.42 -1.77 -8.32
CA ASP A 163 -18.70 -2.29 -7.15
C ASP A 163 -17.50 -1.40 -6.80
N GLY A 164 -16.77 -0.94 -7.82
CA GLY A 164 -15.67 0.00 -7.66
C GLY A 164 -16.12 1.32 -7.02
N TYR A 165 -17.25 1.87 -7.46
CA TYR A 165 -17.84 3.07 -6.89
C TYR A 165 -18.23 2.86 -5.43
N GLN A 166 -18.92 1.77 -5.10
CA GLN A 166 -19.29 1.46 -3.71
C GLN A 166 -18.06 1.33 -2.81
N ALA A 167 -17.00 0.67 -3.29
CA ALA A 167 -15.74 0.59 -2.57
C ALA A 167 -15.14 1.99 -2.30
N LEU A 168 -15.17 2.91 -3.26
CA LEU A 168 -14.71 4.29 -3.06
C LEU A 168 -15.56 5.07 -2.05
N ARG A 169 -16.88 4.83 -2.01
CA ARG A 169 -17.76 5.44 -1.00
C ARG A 169 -17.40 4.97 0.41
N ILE A 170 -17.10 3.68 0.58
CA ILE A 170 -16.63 3.14 1.87
C ILE A 170 -15.25 3.71 2.22
N ALA A 171 -14.35 3.84 1.25
CA ALA A 171 -13.05 4.47 1.47
C ALA A 171 -13.21 5.93 1.95
N GLU A 172 -14.11 6.70 1.32
CA GLU A 172 -14.36 8.09 1.69
C GLU A 172 -14.93 8.22 3.10
N SER A 173 -15.84 7.33 3.50
CA SER A 173 -16.38 7.31 4.87
C SER A 173 -15.34 6.96 5.92
N CYS A 174 -14.25 6.28 5.53
CA CYS A 174 -13.13 5.99 6.42
C CYS A 174 -12.15 7.16 6.51
N ALA A 175 -11.70 7.69 5.36
CA ALA A 175 -10.73 8.79 5.29
C ALA A 175 -10.94 9.62 4.01
N ALA A 176 -11.77 10.64 4.09
CA ALA A 176 -12.13 11.48 2.93
C ALA A 176 -10.92 12.15 2.26
N GLN A 177 -9.87 12.48 3.02
CA GLN A 177 -8.67 13.10 2.46
C GLN A 177 -7.87 12.15 1.56
N ASP A 178 -7.85 10.85 1.85
CA ASP A 178 -7.16 9.86 1.02
C ASP A 178 -7.83 9.68 -0.33
N VAL A 179 -9.15 9.77 -0.39
CA VAL A 179 -9.92 9.68 -1.64
C VAL A 179 -9.73 10.91 -2.53
N ARG A 180 -9.32 12.05 -1.95
CA ARG A 180 -9.01 13.28 -2.70
C ARG A 180 -7.59 13.30 -3.28
N ARG A 181 -6.77 12.28 -3.02
CA ARG A 181 -5.41 12.20 -3.57
C ARG A 181 -5.45 12.03 -5.10
N PRO A 182 -4.48 12.60 -5.85
CA PRO A 182 -4.46 12.54 -7.31
C PRO A 182 -4.67 11.12 -7.89
N ALA A 183 -3.97 10.10 -7.39
CA ALA A 183 -4.09 8.74 -7.90
C ALA A 183 -5.48 8.08 -7.73
N VAL A 184 -6.30 8.56 -6.79
CA VAL A 184 -7.68 8.09 -6.61
C VAL A 184 -8.63 8.90 -7.50
N ARG A 185 -8.38 10.20 -7.65
CA ARG A 185 -9.07 11.05 -8.61
C ARG A 185 -8.91 10.53 -10.05
N ASP A 186 -7.70 10.13 -10.43
CA ASP A 186 -7.42 9.54 -11.74
C ASP A 186 -8.20 8.24 -11.95
N LEU A 187 -8.31 7.40 -10.90
CA LEU A 187 -9.12 6.18 -10.94
C LEU A 187 -10.61 6.50 -11.14
N VAL A 188 -11.15 7.51 -10.44
CA VAL A 188 -12.55 7.93 -10.59
C VAL A 188 -12.82 8.48 -11.98
N ALA A 189 -11.92 9.31 -12.51
CA ALA A 189 -12.03 9.87 -13.85
C ALA A 189 -12.03 8.77 -14.92
N ASP A 190 -11.10 7.82 -14.82
CA ASP A 190 -11.03 6.65 -15.72
C ASP A 190 -12.31 5.79 -15.64
N MET A 191 -12.81 5.51 -14.44
CA MET A 191 -14.07 4.78 -14.27
C MET A 191 -15.25 5.51 -14.90
N ALA A 192 -15.36 6.84 -14.70
CA ALA A 192 -16.42 7.66 -15.28
C ALA A 192 -16.33 7.71 -16.81
N ALA A 193 -15.12 7.79 -17.38
CA ALA A 193 -14.88 7.76 -18.82
C ALA A 193 -15.29 6.42 -19.45
N ARG A 194 -15.12 5.30 -18.73
CA ARG A 194 -15.53 3.97 -19.18
C ARG A 194 -17.03 3.71 -19.06
N ASP A 195 -17.76 4.43 -18.20
CA ASP A 195 -19.23 4.42 -18.13
C ASP A 195 -19.87 5.31 -19.22
N ARG A 196 -19.63 4.97 -20.50
CA ARG A 196 -20.03 5.79 -21.67
C ARG A 196 -21.54 6.06 -21.76
N HIS A 197 -22.34 5.10 -21.31
CA HIS A 197 -23.80 5.20 -21.32
C HIS A 197 -24.37 5.89 -20.07
N ARG A 198 -23.50 6.36 -19.16
CA ARG A 198 -23.89 7.00 -17.90
C ARG A 198 -24.85 6.13 -17.09
N ALA A 199 -24.62 4.82 -17.08
CA ALA A 199 -25.43 3.87 -16.35
C ALA A 199 -25.25 4.01 -14.83
N LEU A 200 -24.22 4.73 -14.38
CA LEU A 200 -23.95 5.05 -12.97
C LEU A 200 -23.92 6.57 -12.74
N PRO A 201 -25.07 7.27 -12.72
CA PRO A 201 -25.13 8.72 -12.52
C PRO A 201 -24.38 9.21 -11.26
N GLU A 202 -24.36 8.40 -10.21
CA GLU A 202 -23.71 8.67 -8.92
C GLU A 202 -22.19 8.70 -9.04
N LEU A 203 -21.60 7.85 -9.89
CA LEU A 203 -20.17 7.88 -10.20
C LEU A 203 -19.79 9.18 -10.89
N HIS A 204 -20.61 9.63 -11.85
CA HIS A 204 -20.40 10.92 -12.53
C HIS A 204 -20.56 12.12 -11.59
N HIS A 205 -21.53 12.07 -10.67
CA HIS A 205 -21.67 13.09 -9.64
C HIS A 205 -20.45 13.12 -8.72
N PHE A 206 -19.98 11.96 -8.28
CA PHE A 206 -18.81 11.82 -7.43
C PHE A 206 -17.53 12.31 -8.12
N SER A 207 -17.35 12.01 -9.41
CA SER A 207 -16.26 12.56 -10.23
C SER A 207 -16.24 14.10 -10.17
N ARG A 208 -17.39 14.74 -10.41
CA ARG A 208 -17.52 16.21 -10.32
C ARG A 208 -17.21 16.75 -8.92
N GLN A 209 -17.68 16.09 -7.87
CA GLN A 209 -17.39 16.48 -6.49
C GLN A 209 -15.89 16.43 -6.17
N LEU A 210 -15.17 15.46 -6.75
CA LEU A 210 -13.72 15.34 -6.59
C LEU A 210 -12.93 16.30 -7.50
N GLY A 211 -13.61 17.10 -8.32
CA GLY A 211 -13.00 18.07 -9.23
C GLY A 211 -12.34 17.41 -10.43
N VAL A 212 -12.75 16.18 -10.79
CA VAL A 212 -12.26 15.48 -11.98
C VAL A 212 -13.38 15.23 -12.96
N SER A 213 -13.11 15.46 -14.24
CA SER A 213 -14.04 15.22 -15.33
C SER A 213 -13.42 14.21 -16.28
N ALA A 214 -14.25 13.28 -16.77
CA ALA A 214 -13.95 12.46 -17.93
C ALA A 214 -14.04 13.30 -19.21
#